data_AF-A0A925BWR7-F1
#
_entry.id   AF-A0A925BWR7-F1
#
_cell.length_a   1.000
_cell.length_b   1.000
_cell.length_c   1.000
_cell.angle_alpha   90.00
_cell.angle_beta   90.00
_cell.angle_gamma   90.00
#
_symmetry.space_group_name_H-M   'P 1'
#
loop_
_entity.id
_entity.type
_entity.pdbx_description
1 polymer ?
#
loop_
_entity_poly.entity_id
_entity_poly.type
_entity_poly.pdbx_seq_one_letter_code
_entity_poly.pdbx_strand_id
1 'polypeptide(L)'
;MFLTHKQFFLLTVEDLRTRINKNTEYDLLRACGLCRQLVTDKPTLFDLANKEKQLPNNFEVAYNPVFQAFDVKNKNSRPQTGWATINPEHNNRTKIIDAKAFRALRLLTYHQFEYTVERIIKMASALMGGVHSNEPHRENIRYKALIHLYEHTKDHANVSLFAIRALCNVVLKGMEPLELAIKGHTPAGEV
;
A
#
# COMPACT_ATOMS: atom_id res chain seq x y z
N MET A 1 -16.35 -23.77 -12.04
CA MET A 1 -15.29 -24.19 -11.10
C MET A 1 -14.94 -22.98 -10.26
N PHE A 2 -15.09 -23.04 -8.94
CA PHE A 2 -14.73 -21.92 -8.05
C PHE A 2 -13.24 -22.01 -7.68
N LEU A 3 -12.53 -20.88 -7.76
CA LEU A 3 -11.14 -20.80 -7.33
C LEU A 3 -11.05 -20.95 -5.81
N THR A 4 -10.07 -21.73 -5.34
CA THR A 4 -9.73 -21.75 -3.90
C THR A 4 -9.10 -20.41 -3.49
N HIS A 5 -9.13 -20.07 -2.20
CA HIS A 5 -8.46 -18.85 -1.70
C HIS A 5 -6.97 -18.82 -2.02
N LYS A 6 -6.29 -19.98 -2.00
CA LYS A 6 -4.88 -20.11 -2.37
C LYS A 6 -4.65 -19.79 -3.85
N GLN A 7 -5.46 -20.34 -4.74
CA GLN A 7 -5.38 -20.02 -6.17
C GLN A 7 -5.69 -18.55 -6.44
N PHE A 8 -6.72 -17.99 -5.79
CA PHE A 8 -7.06 -16.59 -5.94
C PHE A 8 -5.93 -15.69 -5.44
N PHE A 9 -5.33 -15.98 -4.28
CA PHE A 9 -4.15 -15.30 -3.77
C PHE A 9 -2.99 -15.31 -4.76
N LEU A 10 -2.61 -16.47 -5.30
CA LEU A 10 -1.51 -16.58 -6.28
C LEU A 10 -1.78 -15.76 -7.54
N LEU A 11 -3.01 -15.80 -8.06
CA LEU A 11 -3.40 -15.00 -9.23
C LEU A 11 -3.35 -13.50 -8.92
N THR A 12 -3.81 -13.07 -7.74
CA THR A 12 -3.78 -11.67 -7.31
C THR A 12 -2.34 -11.16 -7.15
N VAL A 13 -1.44 -11.97 -6.59
CA VAL A 13 -0.01 -11.64 -6.45
C VAL A 13 0.65 -11.48 -7.83
N GLU A 14 0.36 -12.39 -8.77
CA GLU A 14 0.91 -12.32 -10.12
C GLU A 14 0.35 -11.12 -10.93
N ASP A 15 -0.95 -10.83 -10.81
CA ASP A 15 -1.53 -9.62 -11.42
C ASP A 15 -0.89 -8.37 -10.80
N LEU A 16 -0.71 -8.31 -9.47
CA LEU A 16 -0.04 -7.19 -8.81
C LEU A 16 1.36 -6.95 -9.38
N ARG A 17 2.17 -8.01 -9.47
CA ARG A 17 3.51 -7.99 -10.08
C ARG A 17 3.48 -7.47 -11.52
N THR A 18 2.55 -7.98 -12.33
CA THR A 18 2.36 -7.53 -13.72
C THR A 18 1.99 -6.04 -13.81
N ARG A 19 1.09 -5.55 -12.95
CA ARG A 19 0.66 -4.14 -12.96
C ARG A 19 1.77 -3.19 -12.56
N ILE A 20 2.53 -3.53 -11.54
CA ILE A 20 3.69 -2.75 -11.10
C ILE A 20 4.69 -2.58 -12.26
N ASN A 21 4.97 -3.66 -13.00
CA ASN A 21 5.96 -3.66 -14.08
C ASN A 21 5.53 -2.85 -15.31
N LYS A 22 4.22 -2.78 -15.62
CA LYS A 22 3.71 -1.94 -16.73
C LYS A 22 3.93 -0.46 -16.49
N ASN A 23 3.96 -0.05 -15.22
CA ASN A 23 4.32 1.29 -14.81
C ASN A 23 3.50 2.42 -15.50
N THR A 24 2.23 2.17 -15.76
CA THR A 24 1.30 3.22 -16.17
C THR A 24 0.53 3.73 -14.96
N GLU A 25 0.06 4.98 -14.99
CA GLU A 25 -0.85 5.53 -13.99
C GLU A 25 -2.03 4.59 -13.72
N TYR A 26 -2.68 4.15 -14.80
CA TYR A 26 -3.83 3.25 -14.76
C TYR A 26 -3.51 1.92 -14.08
N ASP A 27 -2.39 1.27 -14.44
CA ASP A 27 -2.00 -0.02 -13.87
C ASP A 27 -1.59 0.14 -12.39
N LEU A 28 -0.94 1.24 -12.00
CA LEU A 28 -0.58 1.50 -10.59
C LEU A 28 -1.81 1.72 -9.72
N LEU A 29 -2.81 2.44 -10.20
CA LEU A 29 -4.05 2.60 -9.45
C LEU A 29 -4.82 1.26 -9.35
N ARG A 30 -4.79 0.42 -10.40
CA ARG A 30 -5.30 -0.97 -10.30
C ARG A 30 -4.52 -1.81 -9.29
N ALA A 31 -3.19 -1.67 -9.26
CA ALA A 31 -2.33 -2.35 -8.29
C ALA A 31 -2.73 -2.00 -6.85
N CYS A 32 -3.16 -0.76 -6.57
CA CYS A 32 -3.73 -0.41 -5.27
C CYS A 32 -5.02 -1.19 -4.95
N GLY A 33 -5.88 -1.45 -5.94
CA GLY A 33 -7.06 -2.31 -5.76
C GLY A 33 -6.69 -3.74 -5.34
N LEU A 34 -5.65 -4.31 -5.94
CA LEU A 34 -5.13 -5.63 -5.56
C LEU A 34 -4.50 -5.60 -4.16
N CYS A 35 -3.72 -4.57 -3.84
CA CYS A 35 -3.16 -4.36 -2.49
C CYS A 35 -4.27 -4.27 -1.44
N ARG A 36 -5.39 -3.61 -1.75
CA ARG A 36 -6.55 -3.52 -0.86
C ARG A 36 -7.08 -4.90 -0.48
N GLN A 37 -7.27 -5.78 -1.46
CA GLN A 37 -7.71 -7.16 -1.23
C GLN A 37 -6.70 -7.95 -0.40
N LEU A 38 -5.41 -7.79 -0.69
CA LEU A 38 -4.33 -8.53 -0.03
C LEU A 38 -4.14 -8.15 1.44
N VAL A 39 -4.18 -6.85 1.77
CA VAL A 39 -3.74 -6.37 3.09
C VAL A 39 -4.77 -5.60 3.90
N THR A 40 -5.86 -5.12 3.27
CA THR A 40 -6.77 -4.12 3.86
C THR A 40 -8.20 -4.62 4.08
N ASP A 41 -8.84 -5.21 3.07
CA ASP A 41 -10.22 -5.71 3.17
C ASP A 41 -10.33 -6.81 4.22
N LYS A 42 -11.47 -6.91 4.90
CA LYS A 42 -11.67 -7.87 5.99
C LYS A 42 -12.75 -8.89 5.64
N PRO A 43 -12.46 -10.20 5.71
CA PRO A 43 -11.14 -10.82 5.93
C PRO A 43 -10.17 -10.53 4.77
N THR A 44 -8.86 -10.44 5.04
CA THR A 44 -7.88 -10.17 3.96
C THR A 44 -7.66 -11.43 3.13
N LEU A 45 -7.30 -11.28 1.85
CA LEU A 45 -6.97 -12.42 1.01
C LEU A 45 -5.75 -13.20 1.55
N PHE A 46 -4.78 -12.49 2.15
CA PHE A 46 -3.68 -13.13 2.87
C PHE A 46 -4.21 -14.03 3.99
N ASP A 47 -5.06 -13.52 4.90
CA ASP A 47 -5.59 -14.30 6.03
C ASP A 47 -6.40 -15.52 5.55
N LEU A 48 -7.18 -15.36 4.48
CA LEU A 48 -7.96 -16.43 3.88
C LEU A 48 -7.10 -17.54 3.26
N ALA A 49 -6.00 -17.18 2.58
CA ALA A 49 -5.08 -18.13 1.97
C ALA A 49 -4.10 -18.76 2.99
N ASN A 50 -3.83 -18.07 4.09
CA ASN A 50 -2.88 -18.47 5.13
C ASN A 50 -3.49 -19.29 6.28
N LYS A 51 -4.76 -19.69 6.21
CA LYS A 51 -5.44 -20.41 7.30
C LYS A 51 -4.70 -21.67 7.79
N GLU A 52 -4.11 -22.41 6.86
CA GLU A 52 -3.40 -23.66 7.16
C GLU A 52 -1.93 -23.43 7.56
N LYS A 53 -1.27 -22.45 6.93
CA LYS A 53 0.18 -22.22 7.09
C LYS A 53 0.50 -21.32 8.29
N GLN A 54 -0.42 -20.43 8.67
CA GLN A 54 -0.31 -19.52 9.82
C GLN A 54 1.00 -18.71 9.84
N LEU A 55 1.53 -18.38 8.66
CA LEU A 55 2.75 -17.57 8.54
C LEU A 55 2.51 -16.15 9.05
N PRO A 56 3.52 -15.49 9.65
CA PRO A 56 3.40 -14.09 10.05
C PRO A 56 3.25 -13.19 8.81
N ASN A 57 2.38 -12.19 8.90
CA ASN A 57 2.19 -11.18 7.86
C ASN A 57 3.02 -9.94 8.19
N ASN A 58 4.28 -9.95 7.75
CA ASN A 58 5.27 -8.93 8.06
C ASN A 58 5.72 -8.18 6.80
N PHE A 59 6.08 -6.91 6.98
CA PHE A 59 6.54 -6.03 5.92
C PHE A 59 7.84 -5.38 6.34
N GLU A 60 8.85 -5.46 5.48
CA GLU A 60 10.05 -4.63 5.61
C GLU A 60 9.77 -3.27 4.97
N VAL A 61 9.96 -2.20 5.74
CA VAL A 61 9.73 -0.82 5.29
C VAL A 61 10.93 0.06 5.60
N ALA A 62 11.19 1.05 4.74
CA ALA A 62 11.98 2.20 5.14
C ALA A 62 11.29 2.97 6.27
N TYR A 63 12.04 3.31 7.32
CA TYR A 63 11.49 3.90 8.53
C TYR A 63 12.20 5.22 8.87
N ASN A 64 11.42 6.30 8.89
CA ASN A 64 11.87 7.61 9.34
C ASN A 64 11.15 8.01 10.65
N PRO A 65 11.80 7.89 11.82
CA PRO A 65 11.17 8.20 13.10
C PRO A 65 10.71 9.66 13.21
N VAL A 66 11.44 10.60 12.58
CA VAL A 66 11.07 12.03 12.58
C VAL A 66 9.75 12.22 11.84
N PHE A 67 9.59 11.58 10.68
CA PHE A 67 8.35 11.64 9.93
C PHE A 67 7.20 10.95 10.67
N GLN A 68 7.45 9.87 11.42
CA GLN A 68 6.41 9.17 12.20
C GLN A 68 6.06 9.86 13.52
N ALA A 69 6.95 10.68 14.09
CA ALA A 69 6.71 11.44 15.32
C ALA A 69 6.03 12.79 15.10
N PHE A 70 5.94 13.26 13.84
CA PHE A 70 5.31 14.53 13.51
C PHE A 70 3.86 14.59 14.03
N ASP A 71 3.47 15.69 14.68
CA ASP A 71 2.09 15.93 15.10
C ASP A 71 1.45 16.95 14.17
N VAL A 72 0.54 16.49 13.32
CA VAL A 72 -0.16 17.33 12.34
C VAL A 72 -1.07 18.38 12.99
N LYS A 73 -1.44 18.19 14.26
CA LYS A 73 -2.27 19.15 15.01
C LYS A 73 -1.44 20.27 15.63
N ASN A 74 -0.13 20.13 15.71
CA ASN A 74 0.74 21.17 16.24
C ASN A 74 0.86 22.31 15.24
N LYS A 75 0.17 23.43 15.49
CA LYS A 75 0.17 24.63 14.63
C LYS A 75 1.56 25.28 14.46
N ASN A 76 2.50 24.97 15.35
CA ASN A 76 3.89 25.46 15.27
C ASN A 76 4.79 24.54 14.45
N SER A 77 4.29 23.37 14.04
CA SER A 77 5.04 22.47 13.17
C SER A 77 4.97 22.97 11.72
N ARG A 78 6.12 23.03 11.04
CA ARG A 78 6.13 23.37 9.60
C ARG A 78 5.31 22.32 8.86
N PRO A 79 4.38 22.71 7.96
CA PRO A 79 3.66 21.74 7.15
C PRO A 79 4.67 20.95 6.32
N GLN A 80 4.92 19.70 6.69
CA GLN A 80 5.66 18.79 5.84
C GLN A 80 4.70 18.30 4.75
N THR A 81 4.68 19.01 3.62
CA THR A 81 4.13 18.49 2.38
C THR A 81 5.16 17.55 1.77
N GLY A 82 4.97 16.25 1.94
CA GLY A 82 5.93 15.29 1.41
C GLY A 82 5.49 13.84 1.59
N TRP A 83 5.94 13.01 0.66
CA TRP A 83 5.84 11.57 0.75
C TRP A 83 7.02 11.02 1.54
N ALA A 84 6.76 10.17 2.53
CA ALA A 84 7.79 9.37 3.15
C ALA A 84 8.20 8.24 2.21
N THR A 85 9.51 8.00 2.10
CA THR A 85 10.05 6.82 1.45
C THR A 85 9.62 5.57 2.22
N ILE A 86 8.90 4.66 1.54
CA ILE A 86 8.53 3.34 2.11
C ILE A 86 9.41 2.21 1.59
N ASN A 87 10.01 2.35 0.39
CA ASN A 87 10.87 1.31 -0.18
C ASN A 87 12.15 1.14 0.66
N PRO A 88 12.41 -0.04 1.25
CA PRO A 88 13.63 -0.29 2.02
C PRO A 88 14.93 -0.14 1.20
N GLU A 89 14.92 -0.41 -0.10
CA GLU A 89 16.12 -0.40 -0.96
C GLU A 89 16.78 0.99 -1.08
N HIS A 90 16.06 2.06 -0.76
CA HIS A 90 16.53 3.44 -0.89
C HIS A 90 16.79 4.10 0.47
N ASN A 91 16.81 3.33 1.56
CA ASN A 91 16.99 3.88 2.91
C ASN A 91 17.86 2.97 3.80
N ASN A 92 18.85 3.57 4.46
CA ASN A 92 19.75 2.88 5.38
C ASN A 92 19.09 2.49 6.72
N ARG A 93 17.82 2.88 6.93
CA ARG A 93 17.03 2.53 8.11
C ARG A 93 15.77 1.79 7.68
N THR A 94 15.79 0.47 7.83
CA THR A 94 14.63 -0.39 7.59
C THR A 94 14.07 -0.94 8.91
N LYS A 95 12.80 -1.34 8.89
CA LYS A 95 12.14 -1.98 10.03
C LYS A 95 11.17 -3.04 9.50
N ILE A 96 11.18 -4.21 10.13
CA ILE A 96 10.15 -5.23 9.92
C ILE A 96 8.97 -4.91 10.85
N ILE A 97 7.78 -4.80 10.29
CA ILE A 97 6.54 -4.48 11.02
C ILE A 97 5.41 -5.43 10.64
N ASP A 98 4.50 -5.70 11.57
CA ASP A 98 3.32 -6.52 11.30
C ASP A 98 2.32 -5.79 10.39
N ALA A 99 1.34 -6.54 9.85
CA ALA A 99 0.30 -5.99 8.98
C ALA A 99 -0.54 -4.87 9.60
N LYS A 100 -0.74 -4.86 10.93
CA LYS A 100 -1.50 -3.81 11.62
C LYS A 100 -0.69 -2.51 11.66
N ALA A 101 0.58 -2.59 12.06
CA ALA A 101 1.52 -1.48 12.05
C ALA A 101 1.76 -0.96 10.62
N PHE A 102 1.89 -1.85 9.65
CA PHE A 102 2.04 -1.50 8.24
C PHE A 102 0.87 -0.65 7.73
N ARG A 103 -0.38 -1.10 7.94
CA ARG A 103 -1.58 -0.32 7.55
C ARG A 103 -1.66 1.06 8.21
N ALA A 104 -1.18 1.16 9.45
CA ALA A 104 -1.18 2.38 10.24
C ALA A 104 0.00 3.32 9.91
N LEU A 105 1.01 2.86 9.15
CA LEU A 105 2.19 3.65 8.84
C LEU A 105 1.81 4.90 8.03
N ARG A 106 2.20 6.07 8.51
CA ARG A 106 1.95 7.35 7.83
C ARG A 106 2.94 7.52 6.68
N LEU A 107 2.42 7.84 5.49
CA LEU A 107 3.25 8.07 4.30
C LEU A 107 3.15 9.49 3.75
N LEU A 108 2.08 10.22 4.07
CA LEU A 108 1.88 11.56 3.55
C LEU A 108 1.17 12.41 4.59
N THR A 109 1.59 13.67 4.66
CA THR A 109 0.88 14.74 5.35
C THR A 109 0.54 15.83 4.34
N TYR A 110 -0.73 16.19 4.21
CA TYR A 110 -1.18 17.23 3.29
C TYR A 110 -2.44 17.93 3.80
N HIS A 111 -2.46 19.28 3.78
CA HIS A 111 -3.53 20.12 4.35
C HIS A 111 -4.04 19.64 5.72
N GLN A 112 -3.12 19.44 6.67
CA GLN A 112 -3.43 18.99 8.04
C GLN A 112 -4.06 17.58 8.14
N PHE A 113 -4.01 16.80 7.06
CA PHE A 113 -4.44 15.42 7.07
C PHE A 113 -3.26 14.47 7.01
N GLU A 114 -3.40 13.39 7.75
CA GLU A 114 -2.50 12.24 7.73
C GLU A 114 -3.05 11.18 6.79
N TYR A 115 -2.16 10.65 5.97
CA TYR A 115 -2.46 9.59 5.04
C TYR A 115 -1.57 8.40 5.38
N THR A 116 -2.22 7.37 5.92
CA THR A 116 -1.59 6.08 6.19
C THR A 116 -1.59 5.22 4.94
N VAL A 117 -0.79 4.14 4.95
CA VAL A 117 -0.81 3.08 3.93
C VAL A 117 -2.24 2.65 3.60
N GLU A 118 -3.04 2.32 4.61
CA GLU A 118 -4.43 1.89 4.42
C GLU A 118 -5.28 2.96 3.72
N ARG A 119 -5.14 4.23 4.11
CA ARG A 119 -5.90 5.32 3.49
C ARG A 119 -5.49 5.50 2.03
N ILE A 120 -4.20 5.50 1.74
CA ILE A 120 -3.68 5.67 0.37
C ILE A 120 -4.18 4.53 -0.52
N ILE A 121 -4.05 3.27 -0.09
CA ILE A 121 -4.53 2.10 -0.83
C ILE A 121 -6.03 2.19 -1.10
N LYS A 122 -6.84 2.48 -0.08
CA LYS A 122 -8.30 2.60 -0.22
C LYS A 122 -8.67 3.70 -1.21
N MET A 123 -8.04 4.87 -1.09
CA MET A 123 -8.38 6.01 -1.95
C MET A 123 -7.91 5.81 -3.39
N ALA A 124 -6.68 5.35 -3.61
CA ALA A 124 -6.18 5.05 -4.95
C ALA A 124 -7.04 3.96 -5.64
N SER A 125 -7.49 2.95 -4.89
CA SER A 125 -8.42 1.95 -5.42
C SER A 125 -9.80 2.53 -5.79
N ALA A 126 -10.29 3.52 -5.03
CA ALA A 126 -11.58 4.15 -5.27
C ALA A 126 -11.57 5.05 -6.52
N LEU A 127 -10.44 5.71 -6.82
CA LEU A 127 -10.26 6.48 -8.05
C LEU A 127 -10.50 5.62 -9.30
N MET A 128 -10.11 4.35 -9.29
CA MET A 128 -10.27 3.42 -10.41
C MET A 128 -11.63 2.74 -10.50
N GLY A 129 -12.34 2.63 -9.38
CA GLY A 129 -13.67 2.01 -9.35
C GLY A 129 -14.76 2.81 -10.06
N GLY A 130 -14.42 3.94 -10.69
CA GLY A 130 -15.41 4.83 -11.28
C GLY A 130 -16.41 5.36 -10.25
N VAL A 131 -16.03 5.41 -8.96
CA VAL A 131 -16.85 5.95 -7.87
C VAL A 131 -16.83 7.48 -7.94
N HIS A 132 -17.18 8.00 -9.11
CA HIS A 132 -17.78 9.30 -9.30
C HIS A 132 -19.30 9.23 -9.16
N SER A 133 -19.87 8.02 -9.04
CA SER A 133 -21.31 7.77 -8.94
C SER A 133 -21.85 7.62 -7.51
N ASN A 134 -20.99 7.48 -6.49
CA ASN A 134 -21.42 7.60 -5.09
C ASN A 134 -20.83 8.89 -4.49
N GLU A 135 -21.67 9.92 -4.41
CA GLU A 135 -21.39 11.26 -3.84
C GLU A 135 -20.80 11.32 -2.41
N PRO A 136 -20.95 10.35 -1.48
CA PRO A 136 -20.50 10.52 -0.09
C PRO A 136 -18.98 10.72 0.07
N HIS A 137 -18.16 10.21 -0.86
CA HIS A 137 -16.71 10.34 -0.77
C HIS A 137 -16.18 11.67 -1.31
N ARG A 138 -16.91 12.34 -2.21
CA ARG A 138 -16.55 13.68 -2.71
C ARG A 138 -16.73 14.76 -1.64
N GLU A 139 -17.58 14.56 -0.65
CA GLU A 139 -17.71 15.49 0.49
C GLU A 139 -16.62 15.29 1.55
N ASN A 140 -15.88 14.18 1.50
CA ASN A 140 -14.76 13.97 2.41
C ASN A 140 -13.61 14.91 2.02
N ILE A 141 -13.43 15.97 2.81
CA ILE A 141 -12.40 17.01 2.60
C ILE A 141 -11.00 16.40 2.46
N ARG A 142 -10.71 15.27 3.12
CA ARG A 142 -9.42 14.56 2.97
C ARG A 142 -9.24 13.97 1.58
N TYR A 143 -10.30 13.39 1.04
CA TYR A 143 -10.29 12.81 -0.29
C TYR A 143 -10.08 13.88 -1.36
N LYS A 144 -10.81 15.00 -1.25
CA LYS A 144 -10.63 16.19 -2.09
C LYS A 144 -9.19 16.73 -2.03
N ALA A 145 -8.63 16.85 -0.83
CA ALA A 145 -7.26 17.32 -0.66
C ALA A 145 -6.25 16.40 -1.34
N LEU A 146 -6.39 15.07 -1.24
CA LEU A 146 -5.45 14.16 -1.91
C LEU A 146 -5.61 14.15 -3.43
N ILE A 147 -6.84 14.21 -3.95
CA ILE A 147 -7.09 14.37 -5.39
C ILE A 147 -6.45 15.66 -5.88
N HIS A 148 -6.64 16.76 -5.15
CA HIS A 148 -6.04 18.05 -5.46
C HIS A 148 -4.51 17.94 -5.51
N LEU A 149 -3.88 17.28 -4.52
CA LEU A 149 -2.44 17.02 -4.54
C LEU A 149 -2.04 16.22 -5.78
N TYR A 150 -2.79 15.17 -6.12
CA TYR A 150 -2.52 14.32 -7.27
C TYR A 150 -2.60 15.10 -8.59
N GLU A 151 -3.69 15.85 -8.79
CA GLU A 151 -3.93 16.66 -10.00
C GLU A 151 -2.89 17.78 -10.14
N HIS A 152 -2.52 18.46 -9.05
CA HIS A 152 -1.52 19.54 -9.07
C HIS A 152 -0.08 19.05 -9.22
N THR A 153 0.20 17.79 -8.90
CA THR A 153 1.55 17.21 -9.05
C THR A 153 1.73 16.40 -10.32
N LYS A 154 0.69 16.30 -11.16
CA LYS A 154 0.70 15.54 -12.41
C LYS A 154 1.79 16.01 -13.39
N ASP A 155 2.06 17.31 -13.41
CA ASP A 155 3.07 17.94 -14.29
C ASP A 155 4.49 17.93 -13.70
N HIS A 156 4.66 17.51 -12.44
CA HIS A 156 5.94 17.54 -11.72
C HIS A 156 6.40 16.13 -11.33
N ALA A 157 7.01 15.41 -12.28
CA ALA A 157 7.74 14.14 -12.09
C ALA A 157 6.97 12.99 -11.40
N ASN A 158 5.65 13.14 -11.23
CA ASN A 158 4.70 12.21 -10.66
C ASN A 158 5.19 11.45 -9.40
N VAL A 159 5.71 12.21 -8.42
CA VAL A 159 6.18 11.71 -7.11
C VAL A 159 5.14 10.79 -6.43
N SER A 160 3.85 11.10 -6.61
CA SER A 160 2.74 10.29 -6.12
C SER A 160 2.71 8.88 -6.73
N LEU A 161 2.91 8.74 -8.05
CA LEU A 161 2.99 7.43 -8.70
C LEU A 161 4.24 6.66 -8.27
N PHE A 162 5.38 7.34 -8.07
CA PHE A 162 6.58 6.70 -7.53
C PHE A 162 6.34 6.13 -6.13
N ALA A 163 5.72 6.91 -5.25
CA ALA A 163 5.41 6.48 -3.89
C ALA A 163 4.37 5.33 -3.86
N ILE A 164 3.36 5.39 -4.74
CA ILE A 164 2.39 4.30 -4.90
C ILE A 164 3.08 3.03 -5.39
N ARG A 165 3.97 3.12 -6.38
CA ARG A 165 4.73 1.96 -6.87
C ARG A 165 5.58 1.36 -5.75
N ALA A 166 6.31 2.19 -5.01
CA ALA A 166 7.11 1.76 -3.87
C ALA A 166 6.25 1.02 -2.82
N LEU A 167 5.07 1.54 -2.52
CA LEU A 167 4.10 0.89 -1.63
C LEU A 167 3.65 -0.48 -2.18
N CYS A 168 3.27 -0.56 -3.45
CA CYS A 168 2.86 -1.81 -4.07
C CYS A 168 3.99 -2.87 -4.08
N ASN A 169 5.24 -2.44 -4.29
CA ASN A 169 6.42 -3.33 -4.19
C ASN A 169 6.61 -3.88 -2.78
N VAL A 170 6.48 -3.04 -1.75
CA VAL A 170 6.55 -3.50 -0.36
C VAL A 170 5.45 -4.52 -0.04
N VAL A 171 4.22 -4.28 -0.53
CA VAL A 171 3.14 -5.26 -0.39
C VAL A 171 3.50 -6.57 -1.07
N LEU A 172 3.94 -6.51 -2.34
CA LEU A 172 4.34 -7.68 -3.12
C LEU A 172 5.42 -8.50 -2.41
N LYS A 173 6.47 -7.82 -1.90
CA LYS A 173 7.55 -8.44 -1.13
C LYS A 173 7.02 -9.15 0.13
N GLY A 174 6.11 -8.51 0.87
CA GLY A 174 5.48 -9.11 2.05
C GLY A 174 4.62 -10.35 1.76
N MET A 175 4.17 -10.54 0.51
CA MET A 175 3.41 -11.73 0.11
C MET A 175 4.30 -12.93 -0.23
N GLU A 176 5.59 -12.72 -0.51
CA GLU A 176 6.52 -13.77 -0.97
C GLU A 176 6.56 -15.01 -0.06
N PRO A 177 6.63 -14.90 1.29
CA PRO A 177 6.71 -16.09 2.15
C PRO A 177 5.50 -17.02 2.00
N LEU A 178 4.30 -16.46 1.88
CA LEU A 178 3.08 -17.25 1.68
C LEU A 178 2.98 -17.79 0.25
N GLU A 179 3.37 -17.01 -0.76
CA GLU A 179 3.44 -17.45 -2.15
C GLU A 179 4.32 -18.70 -2.29
N LEU A 180 5.53 -18.65 -1.72
CA LEU A 180 6.48 -19.75 -1.69
C LEU A 180 5.92 -20.98 -0.96
N ALA A 181 5.35 -20.79 0.23
CA ALA A 181 4.76 -21.88 1.01
C ALA A 181 3.55 -22.55 0.34
N ILE A 182 2.76 -21.82 -0.45
CA ILE A 182 1.65 -22.38 -1.24
C ILE A 182 2.18 -23.13 -2.47
N LYS A 183 3.20 -22.59 -3.15
CA LYS A 183 3.84 -23.22 -4.31
C LYS A 183 4.71 -24.43 -3.96
N GLY A 184 4.85 -24.77 -2.68
CA GLY A 184 5.71 -25.87 -2.21
C GLY A 184 7.21 -25.57 -2.35
N HIS A 185 7.58 -24.30 -2.49
CA HIS A 185 8.98 -23.87 -2.49
C HIS A 185 9.28 -23.36 -1.09
N THR A 186 10.06 -24.07 -0.29
CA THR A 186 10.58 -23.51 0.96
C THR A 186 11.73 -22.57 0.59
N PRO A 187 11.78 -21.32 1.10
CA PRO A 187 12.99 -20.52 0.98
C PRO A 187 14.13 -21.34 1.59
N ALA A 188 15.17 -21.62 0.80
CA ALA A 188 16.34 -22.32 1.29
C ALA A 188 17.03 -21.41 2.32
N GLY A 189 16.89 -21.71 3.61
CA GLY A 189 17.65 -21.03 4.65
C GLY A 189 16.96 -20.86 6.00
N GLU A 190 16.52 -21.96 6.62
CA GLU A 190 16.55 -22.09 8.09
C GLU A 190 16.92 -23.55 8.40
N VAL A 191 18.22 -23.78 8.58
CA VAL A 191 18.82 -24.94 9.27
C VAL A 191 19.53 -24.39 10.49
#